data_AF-A0A3Q8YBJ1-F1
#
_entry.id   AF-A0A3Q8YBJ1-F1
#
_cell.length_a   1.000
_cell.length_b   1.000
_cell.length_c   1.000
_cell.angle_alpha   90.00
_cell.angle_beta   90.00
_cell.angle_gamma   90.00
#
_symmetry.space_group_name_H-M   'P 1'
#
loop_
_entity.id
_entity.type
_entity.pdbx_description
1 polymer ?
#
loop_
_entity_poly.entity_id
_entity_poly.type
_entity_poly.pdbx_seq_one_letter_code
_entity_poly.pdbx_strand_id
1 'polypeptide(L)' 'MGPRSGPLPLREWLADYHGVDIANVMAADGSVALFDILCRVWLKPGETVLIEEPCYDRMVHLLRHYGANVVAI' A
#
# COMPACT_ATOMS: atom_id res chain seq x y z
N MET A 1 16.12 -9.15 -13.64
CA MET A 1 15.49 -8.45 -12.50
C MET A 1 14.70 -7.28 -13.09
N GLY A 2 13.38 -7.29 -13.01
CA GLY A 2 12.55 -6.21 -13.57
C GLY A 2 12.70 -4.90 -12.77
N PRO A 3 12.15 -3.78 -13.26
CA PRO A 3 12.11 -2.53 -12.51
C PRO A 3 11.42 -2.74 -11.16
N ARG A 4 11.97 -2.17 -10.07
CA ARG A 4 11.40 -2.28 -8.71
C ARG A 4 9.95 -1.77 -8.61
N SER A 5 9.54 -0.93 -9.54
CA SER A 5 8.19 -0.36 -9.61
C SER A 5 7.19 -1.21 -10.41
N GLY A 6 7.60 -2.36 -10.94
CA GLY A 6 6.77 -3.25 -11.75
C GLY A 6 6.94 -3.08 -13.27
N PRO A 7 6.20 -3.88 -14.08
CA PRO A 7 6.34 -3.89 -15.54
C PRO A 7 5.94 -2.54 -16.17
N LEU A 8 6.79 -2.00 -17.04
CA LEU A 8 6.57 -0.69 -17.66
C LEU A 8 5.25 -0.59 -18.45
N PRO A 9 4.87 -1.55 -19.33
CA PRO A 9 3.64 -1.42 -20.12
C PRO A 9 2.37 -1.34 -19.26
N LEU A 10 2.35 -2.07 -18.14
CA LEU A 10 1.24 -2.02 -17.20
C LEU A 10 1.15 -0.65 -16.51
N ARG A 11 2.30 -0.08 -16.13
CA ARG A 11 2.34 1.23 -15.47
C ARG A 11 1.94 2.35 -16.43
N GLU A 12 2.37 2.30 -17.69
CA GLU A 12 1.96 3.25 -18.72
C GLU A 12 0.44 3.22 -18.92
N TRP A 13 -0.14 2.03 -19.05
CA TRP A 13 -1.58 1.87 -19.18
C TRP A 13 -2.36 2.38 -17.96
N LEU A 14 -1.90 2.08 -16.75
CA LEU A 14 -2.51 2.59 -15.50
C LEU A 14 -2.38 4.12 -15.38
N ALA A 15 -1.24 4.68 -15.77
CA ALA A 15 -1.00 6.12 -15.75
C ALA A 15 -1.97 6.87 -16.65
N ASP A 16 -2.14 6.38 -17.88
CA ASP A 16 -3.11 6.92 -18.85
C ASP A 16 -4.55 6.76 -18.34
N TYR A 17 -4.92 5.57 -17.86
CA TYR A 17 -6.25 5.28 -17.34
C TYR A 17 -6.64 6.20 -16.17
N HIS A 18 -5.69 6.52 -15.28
CA HIS A 18 -5.92 7.39 -14.13
C HIS A 18 -5.59 8.87 -14.38
N GLY A 19 -5.05 9.23 -15.55
CA GLY A 19 -4.65 10.60 -15.87
C GLY A 19 -3.53 11.16 -14.99
N VAL A 20 -2.57 10.31 -14.60
CA VAL A 20 -1.46 10.67 -13.69
C VAL A 20 -0.10 10.47 -14.35
N ASP A 21 0.94 11.14 -13.85
CA ASP A 21 2.32 10.88 -14.26
C ASP A 21 2.72 9.43 -13.89
N ILE A 22 3.38 8.72 -14.81
CA ILE A 22 3.89 7.36 -14.59
C ILE A 22 4.84 7.25 -13.38
N ALA A 23 5.51 8.33 -13.00
CA ALA A 23 6.31 8.42 -11.79
C ALA A 23 5.49 8.16 -10.51
N ASN A 24 4.18 8.41 -10.55
CA ASN A 24 3.24 8.18 -9.45
C ASN A 24 2.60 6.78 -9.48
N VAL A 25 2.96 5.92 -10.44
CA VAL A 25 2.38 4.58 -10.59
C VAL A 25 3.40 3.51 -10.21
N MET A 26 3.02 2.61 -9.29
CA MET A 26 3.78 1.42 -8.91
C MET A 26 2.89 0.17 -9.01
N ALA A 27 3.45 -0.92 -9.50
CA ALA A 27 2.83 -2.24 -9.51
C ALA A 27 3.70 -3.24 -8.72
N ALA A 28 3.04 -4.12 -7.96
CA ALA A 28 3.66 -5.20 -7.21
C ALA A 28 2.75 -6.44 -7.23
N ASP A 29 3.18 -7.51 -6.56
CA ASP A 29 2.47 -8.78 -6.45
C ASP A 29 1.24 -8.67 -5.52
N GLY A 30 0.23 -7.93 -5.98
CA GLY A 30 -1.02 -7.69 -5.28
C GLY A 30 -1.00 -6.50 -4.31
N SER A 31 -2.19 -6.11 -3.88
CA SER A 31 -2.42 -4.96 -3.00
C SER A 31 -1.75 -5.09 -1.64
N VAL A 32 -1.59 -6.31 -1.14
CA VAL A 32 -0.95 -6.61 0.15
C VAL A 32 0.52 -6.21 0.15
N ALA A 33 1.24 -6.53 -0.93
CA ALA A 33 2.65 -6.17 -1.06
C ALA A 33 2.82 -4.64 -1.14
N LEU A 34 1.93 -3.96 -1.87
CA LEU A 34 1.91 -2.49 -1.90
C LEU A 34 1.62 -1.90 -0.53
N PHE A 35 0.65 -2.46 0.21
CA PHE A 35 0.30 -1.98 1.54
C PHE A 35 1.40 -2.21 2.57
N ASP A 36 2.11 -3.34 2.50
CA ASP A 36 3.30 -3.61 3.31
C ASP A 36 4.38 -2.53 3.10
N ILE A 37 4.64 -2.14 1.84
CA ILE A 37 5.55 -1.04 1.52
C ILE A 37 5.08 0.27 2.16
N LEU A 38 3.79 0.60 2.05
CA LEU A 38 3.24 1.81 2.69
C LEU A 38 3.45 1.80 4.20
N CYS A 39 3.15 0.68 4.86
CA CYS A 39 3.39 0.50 6.29
C CYS A 39 4.87 0.71 6.64
N ARG A 40 5.77 0.11 5.88
CA ARG A 40 7.22 0.18 6.13
C ARG A 40 7.80 1.58 5.95
N VAL A 41 7.27 2.36 5.02
CA VAL A 41 7.76 3.71 4.70
C VAL A 41 7.16 4.76 5.63
N TRP A 42 5.90 4.61 6.03
CA TRP A 42 5.16 5.65 6.75
C TRP A 42 4.94 5.38 8.23
N LEU A 43 4.81 4.12 8.66
CA LEU A 43 4.47 3.83 10.05
C LEU A 43 5.70 3.75 10.94
N LYS A 44 5.58 4.36 12.11
CA LYS A 44 6.44 4.13 13.27
C LYS A 44 5.67 3.36 14.34
N PRO A 45 6.32 2.47 15.10
CA PRO A 45 5.67 1.78 16.21
C PRO A 45 5.02 2.77 17.18
N GLY A 46 3.78 2.50 17.58
CA GLY A 46 2.96 3.34 18.46
C GLY A 46 2.14 4.42 17.75
N GLU A 47 2.32 4.66 16.45
CA GLU A 47 1.46 5.59 15.71
C GLU A 47 0.03 5.06 15.59
N THR A 48 -0.94 5.98 15.68
CA THR A 48 -2.36 5.62 15.64
C THR A 48 -2.87 5.63 14.19
N VAL A 49 -3.51 4.53 13.79
CA VAL A 49 -4.12 4.38 12.46
C VAL A 49 -5.61 4.11 12.65
N LEU A 50 -6.44 4.93 11.99
CA LEU A 50 -7.89 4.78 11.96
C LEU A 50 -8.30 3.84 10.82
N ILE A 51 -9.21 2.92 11.10
CA ILE A 51 -9.80 2.01 10.11
C ILE A 51 -11.33 1.98 10.25
N GLU A 52 -12.02 1.60 9.19
CA GLU A 52 -13.47 1.30 9.22
C GLU A 52 -13.77 -0.02 9.97
N GLU A 53 -14.99 -0.19 10.49
CA GLU A 53 -15.48 -1.47 10.97
C GLU A 53 -16.74 -1.93 10.21
N PRO A 54 -16.68 -3.05 9.44
CA PRO A 54 -15.56 -3.99 9.30
C PRO A 54 -14.49 -3.52 8.30
N CYS A 55 -13.22 -3.83 8.58
CA CYS A 55 -12.09 -3.64 7.65
C CYS A 55 -11.49 -4.99 7.20
N TYR A 56 -10.84 -5.01 6.04
CA TYR A 56 -10.14 -6.19 5.54
C TYR A 56 -9.09 -6.72 6.53
N ASP A 57 -9.29 -7.93 7.05
CA ASP A 57 -8.46 -8.52 8.12
C ASP A 57 -6.97 -8.42 7.87
N ARG A 58 -6.52 -8.64 6.62
CA ARG A 58 -5.09 -8.65 6.30
C ARG A 58 -4.44 -7.27 6.45
N MET A 59 -5.18 -6.18 6.21
CA MET A 59 -4.72 -4.81 6.49
C MET A 59 -4.49 -4.63 7.98
N VAL A 60 -5.47 -5.02 8.80
CA VAL A 60 -5.40 -4.92 10.27
C VAL A 60 -4.21 -5.71 10.81
N HIS A 61 -3.96 -6.90 10.26
CA HIS A 61 -2.80 -7.72 10.63
C HIS A 61 -1.47 -7.03 10.30
N LEU A 62 -1.33 -6.44 9.11
CA LEU A 62 -0.12 -5.73 8.72
C LEU A 62 0.12 -4.48 9.57
N LEU A 63 -0.91 -3.68 9.82
CA LEU A 63 -0.82 -2.49 10.68
C LEU A 63 -0.31 -2.86 12.09
N ARG A 64 -0.89 -3.90 12.70
CA ARG A 64 -0.46 -4.42 14.00
C ARG A 64 0.95 -5.01 13.96
N HIS A 65 1.32 -5.68 12.88
CA HIS A 65 2.68 -6.22 12.68
C HIS A 65 3.74 -5.12 12.72
N TYR A 66 3.46 -3.95 12.13
CA TYR A 66 4.34 -2.77 12.20
C TYR A 66 4.20 -1.96 13.50
N GLY A 67 3.44 -2.45 14.48
CA GLY A 67 3.31 -1.85 15.80
C GLY A 67 2.37 -0.65 15.87
N ALA A 68 1.49 -0.46 14.89
CA ALA A 68 0.50 0.61 14.94
C ALA A 68 -0.55 0.37 16.02
N ASN A 69 -1.00 1.46 16.65
CA ASN A 69 -2.20 1.47 17.48
C ASN A 69 -3.44 1.59 16.57
N VAL A 70 -4.10 0.48 16.29
CA VAL A 70 -5.24 0.43 15.37
C VAL A 70 -6.53 0.77 16.10
N VAL A 71 -7.21 1.82 15.65
CA VAL A 71 -8.50 2.27 16.20
C VAL A 71 -9.56 2.14 15.12
N ALA A 72 -10.63 1.40 15.41
CA ALA A 72 -11.76 1.25 14.51
C ALA A 72 -12.80 2.35 14.75
N ILE A 73 -13.42 2.85 13.66
CA ILE A 73 -14.48 3.87 13.67
C ILE A 73 -15.71 3.43 12.88
#